data_AF-A0A2D5ARL9-F1
#
_entry.id   AF-A0A2D5ARL9-F1
#
_cell.length_a   1.000
_cell.length_b   1.000
_cell.length_c   1.000
_cell.angle_alpha   90.00
_cell.angle_beta   90.00
_cell.angle_gamma   90.00
#
_symmetry.space_group_name_H-M   'P 1'
#
loop_
_entity.id
_entity.type
_entity.pdbx_description
1 polymer ?
#
loop_
_entity_poly.entity_id
_entity_poly.type
_entity_poly.pdbx_seq_one_letter_code
_entity_poly.pdbx_strand_id
1 'polypeptide(L)'
;MRSRPLAGFLSLPSWTPPTGSGMRSRPPRDRDDCLAYDSQPTKDRSGSSGASPTACSPTCSPGAASCSRVALQLADVRGRRTIMRDMRAPQSLPTVLLCLAAIATPACQENTSVDDVPASTPAPSTDPSVELGVFQLSTSQPPVVDGDTIRVDGLRPSLRLIGIDTEETFRDDARRALASRNWDEYLKTMNAGSTSDRPPKYATPMGEAAKRFAQEFFSDVTAVRLEYDDPSRKLGYFERHLVHVLVERDHGLINYNVEVVRQGYSPYFKKYGRSARYHGAFLAAEAEARARGRGIWADPPPFHRYPDYVARIAWWNERDHAFQRLTRLKQVMGSELVILGEDAEWERLKKMSGRKVTVAGSPGQFRETGTRGIQYIGHRKNNDFAIVGPVNDFEGHAIRSHPGDIILISGVVSLYRGRPQFMLDTIAISKP
;
A
#
# COMPACT_ATOMS: atom_id res chain seq x y z
N MET A 1 26.02 74.63 28.55
CA MET A 1 26.16 74.29 27.11
C MET A 1 24.76 73.99 26.57
N ARG A 2 24.10 75.01 26.00
CA ARG A 2 23.59 75.08 24.60
C ARG A 2 22.80 73.83 24.16
N SER A 3 21.46 73.80 24.15
CA SER A 3 20.44 74.57 23.39
C SER A 3 20.07 74.00 22.01
N ARG A 4 18.86 73.42 21.98
CA ARG A 4 17.78 73.52 20.96
C ARG A 4 17.72 72.58 19.70
N PRO A 5 16.48 72.35 19.19
CA PRO A 5 16.02 71.19 18.38
C PRO A 5 15.57 71.59 16.95
N LEU A 6 14.99 70.66 16.17
CA LEU A 6 14.02 70.84 15.04
C LEU A 6 13.51 69.44 14.62
N ALA A 7 12.22 69.08 14.73
CA ALA A 7 11.06 69.38 13.87
C ALA A 7 11.04 68.62 12.52
N GLY A 8 9.96 67.87 12.28
CA GLY A 8 9.68 67.18 11.01
C GLY A 8 8.36 66.41 11.03
N PHE A 9 7.24 67.14 11.02
CA PHE A 9 5.89 66.63 10.78
C PHE A 9 5.72 66.27 9.28
N LEU A 10 5.17 65.09 8.98
CA LEU A 10 4.57 64.80 7.67
C LEU A 10 3.16 64.24 7.87
N SER A 11 2.19 65.04 7.45
CA SER A 11 0.77 64.73 7.40
C SER A 11 0.46 63.78 6.24
N LEU A 12 -0.34 62.74 6.49
CA LEU A 12 -1.00 61.94 5.46
C LEU A 12 -2.50 62.27 5.42
N PRO A 13 -3.12 62.34 4.23
CA PRO A 13 -4.50 62.78 4.08
C PRO A 13 -5.52 61.69 4.48
N SER A 14 -6.55 62.13 5.19
CA SER A 14 -7.76 61.39 5.54
C SER A 14 -8.60 61.07 4.30
N TRP A 15 -8.88 59.78 4.08
CA TRP A 15 -9.77 59.30 3.03
C TRP A 15 -11.14 58.95 3.65
N THR A 16 -12.18 59.68 3.25
CA THR A 16 -13.59 59.40 3.56
C THR A 16 -14.28 58.75 2.37
N PRO A 17 -15.03 57.64 2.55
CA PRO A 17 -15.81 57.05 1.47
C PRO A 17 -17.14 57.80 1.25
N PRO A 18 -17.64 57.87 0.00
CA PRO A 18 -18.88 58.56 -0.30
C PRO A 18 -20.12 57.72 0.05
N THR A 19 -21.07 58.35 0.72
CA THR A 19 -22.46 57.91 0.87
C THR A 19 -23.26 58.20 -0.40
N GLY A 20 -24.06 57.25 -0.89
CA GLY A 20 -25.01 57.54 -1.96
C GLY A 20 -25.87 56.37 -2.44
N SER A 21 -27.11 56.34 -1.95
CA SER A 21 -28.34 56.08 -2.70
C SER A 21 -28.65 54.69 -3.28
N GLY A 22 -29.48 53.97 -2.51
CA GLY A 22 -30.67 53.21 -2.89
C GLY A 22 -31.03 52.98 -4.36
N MET A 23 -31.30 51.70 -4.67
CA MET A 23 -32.28 51.29 -5.69
C MET A 23 -32.90 49.94 -5.30
N ARG A 24 -34.23 49.91 -5.20
CA ARG A 24 -35.05 48.69 -5.11
C ARG A 24 -35.38 48.23 -6.53
N SER A 25 -35.25 46.93 -6.81
CA SER A 25 -36.17 46.20 -7.71
C SER A 25 -35.94 44.69 -7.68
N ARG A 26 -37.02 43.99 -7.99
CA ARG A 26 -37.41 42.58 -7.78
C ARG A 26 -36.58 41.49 -8.49
N PRO A 27 -36.73 40.20 -8.07
CA PRO A 27 -36.03 39.04 -8.63
C PRO A 27 -36.70 38.52 -9.92
N PRO A 28 -36.03 37.63 -10.68
CA PRO A 28 -36.56 36.26 -10.74
C PRO A 28 -35.54 35.13 -10.96
N ARG A 29 -35.91 33.97 -10.38
CA ARG A 29 -35.78 32.59 -10.90
C ARG A 29 -34.37 32.05 -11.18
N ASP A 30 -33.89 31.24 -10.24
CA ASP A 30 -33.10 30.05 -10.60
C ASP A 30 -34.01 28.82 -10.55
N ARG A 31 -34.12 28.18 -11.72
CA ARG A 31 -34.57 26.81 -11.91
C ARG A 31 -33.37 25.89 -11.75
N ASP A 32 -33.62 24.77 -11.08
CA ASP A 32 -33.21 23.42 -11.46
C ASP A 32 -31.72 23.18 -11.79
N ASP A 33 -31.01 22.44 -10.94
CA ASP A 33 -30.97 20.98 -11.10
C ASP A 33 -29.87 20.28 -10.26
N CYS A 34 -30.31 19.25 -9.54
CA CYS A 34 -29.70 17.91 -9.43
C CYS A 34 -28.25 17.74 -8.87
N LEU A 35 -27.92 16.81 -7.96
CA LEU A 35 -28.60 15.69 -7.33
C LEU A 35 -27.83 15.31 -6.05
N ALA A 36 -28.57 15.13 -4.95
CA ALA A 36 -28.11 14.37 -3.79
C ALA A 36 -28.17 12.87 -4.14
N TYR A 37 -27.15 12.11 -3.77
CA TYR A 37 -27.16 10.66 -3.91
C TYR A 37 -27.54 10.03 -2.58
N ASP A 38 -28.75 9.47 -2.54
CA ASP A 38 -29.29 8.70 -1.44
C ASP A 38 -29.00 7.20 -1.64
N SER A 39 -29.01 6.47 -0.55
CA SER A 39 -28.45 5.13 -0.40
C SER A 39 -29.52 4.06 -0.15
N GLN A 40 -29.42 2.96 -0.92
CA GLN A 40 -29.93 1.57 -0.69
C GLN A 40 -31.46 1.30 -0.87
N PRO A 41 -31.97 0.03 -0.89
CA PRO A 41 -31.35 -1.31 -1.03
C PRO A 41 -32.05 -2.26 -2.07
N THR A 42 -31.52 -3.50 -2.12
CA THR A 42 -31.86 -4.74 -2.87
C THR A 42 -33.28 -5.32 -2.77
N LYS A 43 -33.73 -6.03 -3.83
CA LYS A 43 -34.55 -7.29 -3.91
C LYS A 43 -35.06 -7.46 -5.36
N ASP A 44 -35.43 -8.58 -5.96
CA ASP A 44 -35.24 -10.04 -5.83
C ASP A 44 -35.91 -10.67 -7.08
N ARG A 45 -35.33 -11.75 -7.62
CA ARG A 45 -35.93 -12.92 -8.32
C ARG A 45 -36.77 -12.89 -9.64
N SER A 46 -36.56 -14.01 -10.37
CA SER A 46 -37.37 -14.73 -11.38
C SER A 46 -37.19 -14.31 -12.86
N GLY A 47 -37.09 -15.18 -13.87
CA GLY A 47 -37.09 -16.65 -13.98
C GLY A 47 -37.03 -17.12 -15.46
N SER A 48 -36.63 -18.39 -15.67
CA SER A 48 -36.88 -19.33 -16.80
C SER A 48 -36.65 -18.93 -18.27
N SER A 49 -35.78 -19.62 -19.01
CA SER A 49 -36.06 -20.67 -20.03
C SER A 49 -35.41 -20.22 -21.36
N GLY A 50 -34.90 -21.00 -22.31
CA GLY A 50 -34.72 -22.43 -22.56
C GLY A 50 -34.07 -22.57 -23.96
N ALA A 51 -33.64 -23.79 -24.29
CA ALA A 51 -33.39 -24.32 -25.65
C ALA A 51 -32.20 -23.81 -26.51
N SER A 52 -31.20 -24.68 -26.67
CA SER A 52 -30.53 -25.01 -27.96
C SER A 52 -31.50 -25.79 -28.88
N PRO A 53 -31.27 -26.03 -30.20
CA PRO A 53 -29.95 -26.28 -30.83
C PRO A 53 -29.78 -25.88 -32.32
N THR A 54 -28.66 -26.36 -32.89
CA THR A 54 -28.41 -26.79 -34.28
C THR A 54 -27.84 -25.82 -35.34
N ALA A 55 -26.58 -26.13 -35.70
CA ALA A 55 -26.13 -26.62 -37.02
C ALA A 55 -25.35 -25.68 -37.97
N CYS A 56 -24.43 -26.35 -38.69
CA CYS A 56 -23.79 -26.04 -39.98
C CYS A 56 -22.44 -25.28 -39.99
N SER A 57 -21.36 -26.07 -40.01
CA SER A 57 -20.26 -25.96 -41.01
C SER A 57 -20.51 -27.04 -42.10
N PRO A 58 -19.80 -27.16 -43.24
CA PRO A 58 -18.48 -26.59 -43.63
C PRO A 58 -18.33 -26.17 -45.13
N THR A 59 -17.17 -25.64 -45.53
CA THR A 59 -16.40 -25.90 -46.80
C THR A 59 -15.23 -24.89 -46.95
N CYS A 60 -13.97 -25.34 -46.93
CA CYS A 60 -13.01 -25.54 -48.05
C CYS A 60 -12.69 -24.27 -48.88
N SER A 61 -11.52 -23.62 -48.69
CA SER A 61 -10.18 -23.86 -49.30
C SER A 61 -10.00 -23.20 -50.70
N PRO A 62 -8.79 -22.96 -51.26
CA PRO A 62 -7.43 -22.81 -50.68
C PRO A 62 -6.60 -21.64 -51.30
N GLY A 63 -5.37 -21.44 -50.82
CA GLY A 63 -4.34 -20.62 -51.48
C GLY A 63 -2.92 -20.90 -50.97
N ALA A 64 -2.27 -21.92 -51.52
CA ALA A 64 -0.82 -22.15 -51.50
C ALA A 64 -0.10 -21.07 -52.35
N ALA A 65 1.21 -20.81 -52.36
CA ALA A 65 2.44 -21.56 -52.06
C ALA A 65 3.57 -20.51 -51.85
N SER A 66 4.50 -20.65 -50.91
CA SER A 66 5.75 -21.45 -50.93
C SER A 66 7.00 -20.76 -51.53
N CYS A 67 8.12 -20.97 -50.83
CA CYS A 67 9.54 -20.94 -51.23
C CYS A 67 10.25 -19.61 -51.51
N SER A 68 11.25 -19.29 -50.68
CA SER A 68 12.65 -19.63 -50.99
C SER A 68 13.62 -19.35 -49.83
N ARG A 69 14.43 -20.36 -49.50
CA ARG A 69 15.72 -20.25 -48.80
C ARG A 69 16.81 -19.99 -49.85
N VAL A 70 17.73 -19.05 -49.60
CA VAL A 70 19.13 -19.12 -50.06
C VAL A 70 20.02 -18.45 -49.01
N ALA A 71 21.16 -19.09 -48.75
CA ALA A 71 22.18 -18.75 -47.76
C ALA A 71 23.34 -17.94 -48.37
N LEU A 72 24.33 -17.66 -47.49
CA LEU A 72 25.71 -17.19 -47.72
C LEU A 72 25.96 -15.69 -47.78
N GLN A 73 26.68 -15.18 -46.77
CA GLN A 73 28.01 -14.61 -47.02
C GLN A 73 28.90 -14.61 -45.76
N LEU A 74 30.13 -15.08 -45.98
CA LEU A 74 31.28 -15.10 -45.08
C LEU A 74 31.99 -13.74 -45.11
N ALA A 75 32.58 -13.34 -43.97
CA ALA A 75 33.80 -12.54 -43.96
C ALA A 75 34.67 -12.94 -42.76
N ASP A 76 35.84 -13.48 -43.09
CA ASP A 76 36.98 -13.86 -42.24
C ASP A 76 37.96 -12.68 -42.18
N VAL A 77 38.41 -12.27 -40.99
CA VAL A 77 39.73 -11.63 -40.79
C VAL A 77 40.37 -12.16 -39.49
N ARG A 78 41.16 -13.22 -39.67
CA ARG A 78 42.45 -13.59 -39.04
C ARG A 78 43.07 -12.62 -38.01
N GLY A 79 43.53 -13.20 -36.89
CA GLY A 79 44.54 -12.61 -36.00
C GLY A 79 45.07 -13.58 -34.92
N ARG A 80 46.12 -14.33 -35.26
CA ARG A 80 46.86 -15.34 -34.46
C ARG A 80 47.41 -14.82 -33.11
N ARG A 81 47.48 -15.67 -32.07
CA ARG A 81 48.73 -16.37 -31.65
C ARG A 81 48.55 -17.35 -30.48
N THR A 82 49.03 -18.55 -30.77
CA THR A 82 49.46 -19.73 -30.00
C THR A 82 50.20 -19.43 -28.69
N ILE A 83 50.06 -20.32 -27.68
CA ILE A 83 51.14 -21.13 -27.09
C ILE A 83 50.50 -22.34 -26.40
N MET A 84 50.82 -23.53 -26.91
CA MET A 84 50.69 -24.81 -26.23
C MET A 84 51.81 -24.92 -25.18
N ARG A 85 51.56 -25.61 -24.07
CA ARG A 85 52.58 -26.50 -23.51
C ARG A 85 51.97 -27.74 -22.86
N ASP A 86 52.59 -28.82 -23.24
CA ASP A 86 52.30 -30.23 -23.05
C ASP A 86 52.66 -30.77 -21.66
N MET A 87 51.93 -31.84 -21.32
CA MET A 87 52.37 -33.10 -20.68
C MET A 87 53.14 -33.07 -19.34
N ARG A 88 52.61 -33.79 -18.34
CA ARG A 88 53.08 -35.14 -17.93
C ARG A 88 52.47 -35.56 -16.58
N ALA A 89 51.76 -36.69 -16.57
CA ALA A 89 51.80 -37.66 -15.47
C ALA A 89 53.08 -38.53 -15.69
N PRO A 90 53.66 -39.27 -14.71
CA PRO A 90 52.93 -40.31 -13.94
C PRO A 90 53.44 -40.67 -12.50
N GLN A 91 52.65 -41.52 -11.84
CA GLN A 91 53.01 -42.67 -10.98
C GLN A 91 53.40 -42.54 -9.48
N SER A 92 52.70 -43.43 -8.74
CA SER A 92 53.10 -44.29 -7.60
C SER A 92 53.08 -43.80 -6.14
N LEU A 93 52.17 -44.46 -5.40
CA LEU A 93 52.04 -44.68 -3.94
C LEU A 93 53.29 -45.31 -3.29
N PRO A 94 53.47 -45.20 -1.95
CA PRO A 94 52.90 -46.19 -1.04
C PRO A 94 52.26 -45.65 0.26
N THR A 95 51.10 -46.25 0.56
CA THR A 95 50.59 -46.73 1.85
C THR A 95 51.37 -46.38 3.13
N VAL A 96 50.73 -45.61 4.03
CA VAL A 96 50.91 -45.74 5.48
C VAL A 96 49.53 -45.87 6.12
N LEU A 97 49.30 -47.07 6.66
CA LEU A 97 48.14 -47.48 7.43
C LEU A 97 48.34 -46.99 8.87
N LEU A 98 47.50 -46.08 9.37
CA LEU A 98 47.40 -45.83 10.81
C LEU A 98 45.93 -46.03 11.23
N CYS A 99 45.67 -47.20 11.80
CA CYS A 99 44.41 -47.54 12.45
C CYS A 99 44.28 -46.76 13.75
N LEU A 100 43.39 -45.77 13.79
CA LEU A 100 42.84 -45.22 15.02
C LEU A 100 41.36 -45.61 15.08
N ALA A 101 41.09 -46.65 15.86
CA ALA A 101 39.75 -47.06 16.25
C ALA A 101 39.17 -46.00 17.21
N ALA A 102 38.33 -45.11 16.66
CA ALA A 102 37.45 -44.27 17.47
C ALA A 102 36.16 -45.04 17.72
N ILE A 103 35.91 -45.32 19.00
CA ILE A 103 34.73 -46.00 19.54
C ILE A 103 33.50 -45.12 19.23
N ALA A 104 32.69 -45.53 18.27
CA ALA A 104 31.38 -44.94 18.02
C ALA A 104 30.38 -45.54 19.01
N THR A 105 30.10 -44.82 20.09
CA THR A 105 28.90 -45.04 20.89
C THR A 105 27.68 -44.64 20.07
N PRO A 106 26.62 -45.45 19.97
CA PRO A 106 25.36 -45.00 19.38
C PRO A 106 24.74 -44.01 20.36
N ALA A 107 24.93 -42.71 20.11
CA ALA A 107 24.06 -41.72 20.68
C ALA A 107 22.68 -41.97 20.08
N CYS A 108 21.74 -42.45 20.90
CA CYS A 108 20.32 -42.34 20.63
C CYS A 108 20.03 -40.86 20.40
N GLN A 109 20.00 -40.48 19.13
CA GLN A 109 19.56 -39.18 18.70
C GLN A 109 18.03 -39.22 18.80
N GLU A 110 17.54 -38.92 20.00
CA GLU A 110 16.17 -38.47 20.17
C GLU A 110 16.01 -37.27 19.23
N ASN A 111 15.24 -37.47 18.17
CA ASN A 111 14.57 -36.39 17.47
C ASN A 111 13.60 -35.75 18.46
N THR A 112 14.12 -34.93 19.38
CA THR A 112 13.34 -33.84 19.93
C THR A 112 13.02 -32.93 18.76
N SER A 113 11.80 -33.04 18.25
CA SER A 113 11.12 -31.95 17.58
C SER A 113 11.45 -30.69 18.35
N VAL A 114 12.26 -29.82 17.75
CA VAL A 114 12.46 -28.48 18.29
C VAL A 114 11.09 -27.86 18.22
N ASP A 115 10.40 -27.83 19.36
CA ASP A 115 9.12 -27.16 19.50
C ASP A 115 9.29 -25.77 18.90
N ASP A 116 8.45 -25.49 17.90
CA ASP A 116 8.25 -24.20 17.27
C ASP A 116 7.72 -23.23 18.34
N VAL A 117 8.57 -22.80 19.27
CA VAL A 117 8.24 -21.72 20.17
C VAL A 117 8.31 -20.46 19.33
N PRO A 118 7.18 -19.82 18.98
CA PRO A 118 7.20 -18.60 18.20
C PRO A 118 8.04 -17.58 18.96
N ALA A 119 8.97 -16.91 18.26
CA ALA A 119 9.70 -15.77 18.83
C ALA A 119 8.69 -14.86 19.53
N SER A 120 8.82 -14.72 20.86
CA SER A 120 7.75 -14.17 21.69
C SER A 120 7.38 -12.79 21.16
N THR A 121 6.13 -12.63 20.75
CA THR A 121 5.62 -11.30 20.41
C THR A 121 5.74 -10.43 21.66
N PRO A 122 6.16 -9.15 21.53
CA PRO A 122 6.10 -8.20 22.64
C PRO A 122 4.75 -8.28 23.37
N ALA A 123 4.80 -8.13 24.70
CA ALA A 123 3.58 -8.10 25.51
C ALA A 123 2.59 -7.04 24.99
N PRO A 124 1.27 -7.27 25.15
CA PRO A 124 0.26 -6.28 24.79
C PRO A 124 0.56 -4.94 25.47
N SER A 125 0.18 -3.84 24.81
CA SER A 125 0.41 -2.51 25.38
C SER A 125 -0.56 -2.26 26.52
N THR A 126 -0.06 -1.67 27.60
CA THR A 126 -0.88 -1.11 28.69
C THR A 126 -1.19 0.38 28.47
N ASP A 127 -0.72 0.98 27.37
CA ASP A 127 -1.03 2.36 27.01
C ASP A 127 -2.48 2.47 26.49
N PRO A 128 -3.37 3.18 27.20
CA PRO A 128 -4.76 3.33 26.80
C PRO A 128 -4.94 4.10 25.49
N SER A 129 -3.92 4.83 25.01
CA SER A 129 -4.00 5.58 23.75
C SER A 129 -4.04 4.68 22.52
N VAL A 130 -3.50 3.45 22.65
CA VAL A 130 -3.41 2.44 21.59
C VAL A 130 -4.27 1.21 21.85
N GLU A 131 -4.77 1.01 23.07
CA GLU A 131 -5.73 -0.06 23.36
C GLU A 131 -7.10 0.29 22.77
N LEU A 132 -7.60 -0.55 21.85
CA LEU A 132 -8.97 -0.41 21.31
C LEU A 132 -9.97 -1.25 22.11
N GLY A 133 -9.53 -2.41 22.60
CA GLY A 133 -10.32 -3.29 23.48
C GLY A 133 -10.45 -4.72 22.97
N VAL A 134 -11.31 -5.50 23.61
CA VAL A 134 -11.62 -6.88 23.24
C VAL A 134 -12.97 -6.93 22.53
N PHE A 135 -13.00 -7.59 21.36
CA PHE A 135 -14.19 -7.67 20.52
C PHE A 135 -14.44 -9.11 20.10
N GLN A 136 -15.71 -9.50 20.03
CA GLN A 136 -16.10 -10.78 19.45
C GLN A 136 -15.86 -10.75 17.94
N LEU A 137 -15.33 -11.84 17.38
CA LEU A 137 -15.32 -12.02 15.92
C LEU A 137 -16.76 -11.97 15.41
N SER A 138 -16.96 -11.44 14.20
CA SER A 138 -18.32 -11.15 13.76
C SER A 138 -19.17 -12.40 13.67
N THR A 139 -20.34 -12.36 14.30
CA THR A 139 -21.34 -13.42 14.28
C THR A 139 -22.37 -13.25 13.15
N SER A 140 -22.50 -12.02 12.63
CA SER A 140 -23.48 -11.67 11.60
C SER A 140 -22.95 -11.76 10.17
N GLN A 141 -21.62 -11.84 9.99
CA GLN A 141 -20.94 -11.91 8.70
C GLN A 141 -19.72 -12.83 8.83
N PRO A 142 -19.17 -13.37 7.71
CA PRO A 142 -17.92 -14.11 7.76
C PRO A 142 -16.82 -13.26 8.45
N PRO A 143 -16.25 -13.73 9.58
CA PRO A 143 -15.31 -12.93 10.38
C PRO A 143 -14.00 -12.69 9.64
N VAL A 144 -13.59 -13.60 8.76
CA VAL A 144 -12.43 -13.45 7.88
C VAL A 144 -12.91 -13.04 6.49
N VAL A 145 -12.45 -11.88 6.02
CA VAL A 145 -12.74 -11.39 4.66
C VAL A 145 -11.70 -11.92 3.68
N ASP A 146 -10.42 -11.72 4.02
CA ASP A 146 -9.21 -12.19 3.35
C ASP A 146 -8.07 -12.27 4.39
N GLY A 147 -6.83 -12.52 3.96
CA GLY A 147 -5.70 -12.76 4.87
C GLY A 147 -5.27 -11.55 5.71
N ASP A 148 -5.63 -10.32 5.31
CA ASP A 148 -5.27 -9.07 5.99
C ASP A 148 -6.46 -8.21 6.46
N THR A 149 -7.67 -8.77 6.38
CA THR A 149 -8.92 -8.08 6.72
C THR A 149 -9.87 -9.00 7.47
N ILE A 150 -10.26 -8.59 8.69
CA ILE A 150 -11.26 -9.28 9.52
C ILE A 150 -12.44 -8.37 9.90
N ARG A 151 -13.48 -8.95 10.48
CA ARG A 151 -14.66 -8.28 11.02
C ARG A 151 -14.86 -8.71 12.47
N VAL A 152 -15.23 -7.74 13.29
CA VAL A 152 -15.64 -7.95 14.68
C VAL A 152 -17.01 -7.31 14.89
N ASP A 153 -17.75 -7.79 15.87
CA ASP A 153 -19.01 -7.15 16.26
C ASP A 153 -18.73 -5.86 17.04
N GLY A 154 -19.63 -4.87 16.90
CA GLY A 154 -19.49 -3.55 17.52
C GLY A 154 -18.64 -2.53 16.74
N LEU A 155 -17.82 -2.96 15.78
CA LEU A 155 -17.05 -2.05 14.90
C LEU A 155 -17.48 -2.18 13.44
N ARG A 156 -17.63 -1.03 12.77
CA ARG A 156 -17.82 -0.92 11.32
C ARG A 156 -16.94 0.22 10.81
N PRO A 157 -16.33 0.11 9.61
CA PRO A 157 -16.31 -1.02 8.67
C PRO A 157 -15.38 -2.18 9.11
N SER A 158 -15.05 -3.12 8.20
CA SER A 158 -14.05 -4.17 8.48
C SER A 158 -12.68 -3.58 8.84
N LEU A 159 -11.89 -4.33 9.59
CA LEU A 159 -10.60 -3.90 10.11
C LEU A 159 -9.50 -4.12 9.07
N ARG A 160 -8.54 -3.20 8.97
CA ARG A 160 -7.32 -3.41 8.17
C ARG A 160 -6.18 -3.79 9.11
N LEU A 161 -5.63 -4.97 8.88
CA LEU A 161 -4.47 -5.45 9.60
C LEU A 161 -3.21 -4.80 9.05
N ILE A 162 -2.44 -4.20 9.94
CA ILE A 162 -1.24 -3.43 9.60
C ILE A 162 0.03 -4.25 9.72
N GLY A 163 1.05 -3.85 8.98
CA GLY A 163 2.30 -4.63 8.85
C GLY A 163 2.18 -5.81 7.89
N ILE A 164 0.99 -6.07 7.33
CA ILE A 164 0.74 -7.12 6.34
C ILE A 164 -0.03 -6.58 5.13
N ASP A 165 0.19 -7.27 4.01
CA ASP A 165 -0.50 -7.10 2.73
C ASP A 165 -0.49 -8.47 2.04
N THR A 166 -1.49 -9.29 2.34
CA THR A 166 -1.63 -10.61 1.71
C THR A 166 -2.07 -10.44 0.26
N GLU A 167 -1.73 -11.37 -0.61
CA GLU A 167 -2.20 -11.30 -2.00
C GLU A 167 -3.73 -11.35 -2.07
N GLU A 168 -4.31 -10.72 -3.10
CA GLU A 168 -5.77 -10.59 -3.21
C GLU A 168 -6.45 -11.96 -3.45
N THR A 169 -7.71 -12.09 -3.04
CA THR A 169 -8.54 -13.27 -3.30
C THR A 169 -9.38 -13.10 -4.58
N PHE A 170 -9.75 -14.19 -5.24
CA PHE A 170 -10.56 -14.15 -6.45
C PHE A 170 -12.00 -13.75 -6.13
N ARG A 171 -12.44 -12.62 -6.68
CA ARG A 171 -13.84 -12.16 -6.63
C ARG A 171 -14.62 -12.41 -7.92
N ASP A 172 -13.93 -12.86 -8.96
CA ASP A 172 -14.46 -13.08 -10.31
C ASP A 172 -14.09 -14.50 -10.76
N ASP A 173 -15.12 -15.30 -11.05
CA ASP A 173 -14.98 -16.70 -11.42
C ASP A 173 -14.29 -16.87 -12.78
N ALA A 174 -14.43 -15.92 -13.70
CA ALA A 174 -13.74 -15.96 -14.99
C ALA A 174 -12.22 -15.82 -14.81
N ARG A 175 -11.79 -14.89 -13.95
CA ARG A 175 -10.38 -14.72 -13.56
C ARG A 175 -9.85 -15.92 -12.81
N ARG A 176 -10.63 -16.49 -11.88
CA ARG A 176 -10.25 -17.72 -11.16
C ARG A 176 -10.03 -18.88 -12.12
N ALA A 177 -10.97 -19.07 -13.06
CA ALA A 177 -10.87 -20.11 -14.07
C ALA A 177 -9.68 -19.90 -15.02
N LEU A 178 -9.39 -18.66 -15.42
CA LEU A 178 -8.22 -18.35 -16.24
C LEU A 178 -6.92 -18.66 -15.47
N ALA A 179 -6.78 -18.19 -14.24
CA ALA A 179 -5.60 -18.46 -13.40
C ALA A 179 -5.37 -19.97 -13.18
N SER A 180 -6.45 -20.75 -13.05
CA SER A 180 -6.36 -22.21 -12.90
C SER A 180 -6.00 -22.94 -14.19
N ARG A 181 -6.40 -22.42 -15.36
CA ARG A 181 -6.13 -23.07 -16.66
C ARG A 181 -4.79 -22.68 -17.25
N ASN A 182 -4.41 -21.41 -17.14
CA ASN A 182 -3.23 -20.84 -17.77
C ASN A 182 -2.71 -19.64 -16.96
N TRP A 183 -1.78 -19.91 -16.05
CA TRP A 183 -1.21 -18.88 -15.18
C TRP A 183 -0.44 -17.80 -15.93
N ASP A 184 0.28 -18.15 -16.99
CA ASP A 184 1.07 -17.18 -17.76
C ASP A 184 0.17 -16.20 -18.53
N GLU A 185 -0.91 -16.70 -19.13
CA GLU A 185 -1.92 -15.86 -19.77
C GLU A 185 -2.66 -14.99 -18.75
N TYR A 186 -2.96 -15.54 -17.57
CA TYR A 186 -3.52 -14.78 -16.47
C TYR A 186 -2.61 -13.63 -16.05
N LEU A 187 -1.31 -13.89 -15.85
CA LEU A 187 -0.32 -12.87 -15.52
C LEU A 187 -0.23 -11.80 -16.62
N LYS A 188 -0.16 -12.20 -17.89
CA LYS A 188 -0.13 -11.25 -19.01
C LYS A 188 -1.36 -10.34 -18.99
N THR A 189 -2.53 -10.89 -18.69
CA THR A 189 -3.79 -10.15 -18.60
C THR A 189 -3.80 -9.17 -17.43
N MET A 190 -3.37 -9.62 -16.24
CA MET A 190 -3.35 -8.77 -15.04
C MET A 190 -2.28 -7.66 -15.09
N ASN A 191 -1.20 -7.90 -15.84
CA ASN A 191 -0.12 -6.91 -16.02
C ASN A 191 -0.32 -6.00 -17.24
N ALA A 192 -1.39 -6.20 -18.03
CA ALA A 192 -1.67 -5.37 -19.19
C ALA A 192 -1.84 -3.89 -18.78
N GLY A 193 -0.99 -3.01 -19.31
CA GLY A 193 -1.00 -1.58 -18.98
C GLY A 193 -0.38 -1.21 -17.63
N SER A 194 0.22 -2.17 -16.91
CA SER A 194 0.98 -1.89 -15.69
C SER A 194 2.45 -1.58 -15.99
N THR A 195 3.09 -0.86 -15.06
CA THR A 195 4.50 -0.51 -15.12
C THR A 195 5.25 -1.15 -13.95
N SER A 196 6.55 -1.39 -14.12
CA SER A 196 7.37 -2.06 -13.10
C SER A 196 7.53 -1.25 -11.80
N ASP A 197 7.37 0.07 -11.85
CA ASP A 197 7.43 0.98 -10.69
C ASP A 197 6.14 0.96 -9.85
N ARG A 198 5.02 0.50 -10.42
CA ARG A 198 3.72 0.38 -9.72
C ARG A 198 3.07 -0.95 -10.06
N PRO A 199 3.62 -2.05 -9.53
CA PRO A 199 3.14 -3.37 -9.91
C PRO A 199 1.68 -3.56 -9.50
N PRO A 200 0.85 -4.16 -10.36
CA PRO A 200 -0.57 -4.27 -10.12
C PRO A 200 -0.85 -5.21 -8.95
N LYS A 201 -2.01 -5.03 -8.32
CA LYS A 201 -2.56 -5.97 -7.35
C LYS A 201 -3.66 -6.76 -8.04
N TYR A 202 -3.57 -8.09 -7.96
CA TYR A 202 -4.53 -9.01 -8.55
C TYR A 202 -4.66 -10.27 -7.72
N ALA A 203 -5.73 -11.01 -7.94
CA ALA A 203 -6.03 -12.21 -7.16
C ALA A 203 -5.08 -13.35 -7.48
N THR A 204 -4.73 -14.17 -6.49
CA THR A 204 -3.84 -15.31 -6.70
C THR A 204 -4.26 -16.53 -5.87
N PRO A 205 -3.84 -17.75 -6.27
CA PRO A 205 -3.98 -18.93 -5.43
C PRO A 205 -3.32 -18.78 -4.05
N MET A 206 -2.21 -18.04 -3.95
CA MET A 206 -1.58 -17.70 -2.67
C MET A 206 -2.46 -16.79 -1.80
N GLY A 207 -3.18 -15.83 -2.39
CA GLY A 207 -4.15 -15.01 -1.66
C GLY A 207 -5.30 -15.84 -1.06
N GLU A 208 -5.79 -16.84 -1.80
CA GLU A 208 -6.76 -17.81 -1.27
C GLU A 208 -6.15 -18.68 -0.16
N ALA A 209 -4.87 -19.05 -0.27
CA ALA A 209 -4.16 -19.79 0.77
C ALA A 209 -3.99 -18.96 2.05
N ALA A 210 -3.65 -17.68 1.94
CA ALA A 210 -3.57 -16.75 3.06
C ALA A 210 -4.93 -16.57 3.76
N LYS A 211 -6.02 -16.49 2.98
CA LYS A 211 -7.38 -16.47 3.53
C LYS A 211 -7.75 -17.76 4.26
N ARG A 212 -7.40 -18.93 3.72
CA ARG A 212 -7.64 -20.21 4.41
C ARG A 212 -6.85 -20.29 5.72
N PHE A 213 -5.58 -19.92 5.69
CA PHE A 213 -4.77 -19.82 6.91
C PHE A 213 -5.43 -18.92 7.96
N ALA A 214 -5.93 -17.75 7.56
CA ALA A 214 -6.68 -16.88 8.46
C ALA A 214 -7.91 -17.57 9.05
N GLN A 215 -8.71 -18.24 8.22
CA GLN A 215 -9.90 -18.97 8.67
C GLN A 215 -9.56 -20.08 9.67
N GLU A 216 -8.49 -20.84 9.40
CA GLU A 216 -7.99 -21.89 10.29
C GLU A 216 -7.47 -21.29 11.61
N PHE A 217 -6.65 -20.23 11.53
CA PHE A 217 -6.11 -19.54 12.70
C PHE A 217 -7.21 -19.01 13.62
N PHE A 218 -8.33 -18.53 13.07
CA PHE A 218 -9.44 -17.98 13.85
C PHE A 218 -10.57 -18.99 14.14
N SER A 219 -10.43 -20.26 13.75
CA SER A 219 -11.52 -21.25 13.79
C SER A 219 -12.03 -21.57 15.21
N ASP A 220 -11.14 -21.49 16.20
CA ASP A 220 -11.40 -21.71 17.62
C ASP A 220 -11.38 -20.40 18.43
N VAL A 221 -11.36 -19.24 17.76
CA VAL A 221 -11.32 -17.92 18.39
C VAL A 221 -12.72 -17.34 18.46
N THR A 222 -13.17 -16.98 19.65
CA THR A 222 -14.44 -16.24 19.80
C THR A 222 -14.22 -14.73 19.87
N ALA A 223 -13.14 -14.28 20.51
CA ALA A 223 -12.85 -12.87 20.71
C ALA A 223 -11.37 -12.57 20.49
N VAL A 224 -11.09 -11.32 20.10
CA VAL A 224 -9.75 -10.82 19.82
C VAL A 224 -9.50 -9.51 20.57
N ARG A 225 -8.28 -9.32 21.05
CA ARG A 225 -7.81 -8.02 21.54
C ARG A 225 -7.28 -7.22 20.35
N LEU A 226 -7.79 -6.01 20.19
CA LEU A 226 -7.39 -5.09 19.13
C LEU A 226 -6.57 -3.95 19.72
N GLU A 227 -5.48 -3.63 19.03
CA GLU A 227 -4.63 -2.51 19.39
C GLU A 227 -4.22 -1.71 18.15
N TYR A 228 -4.23 -0.38 18.28
CA TYR A 228 -3.60 0.50 17.32
C TYR A 228 -2.07 0.40 17.41
N ASP A 229 -1.39 0.75 16.33
CA ASP A 229 0.07 0.85 16.31
C ASP A 229 0.57 2.25 16.63
N ASP A 230 -0.15 3.27 16.16
CA ASP A 230 0.19 4.67 16.30
C ASP A 230 -1.05 5.42 16.83
N PRO A 231 -0.95 6.09 18.00
CA PRO A 231 -2.08 6.84 18.56
C PRO A 231 -2.50 8.05 17.72
N SER A 232 -1.63 8.56 16.84
CA SER A 232 -1.93 9.67 15.93
C SER A 232 -2.69 9.25 14.67
N ARG A 233 -2.69 7.94 14.34
CA ARG A 233 -3.25 7.40 13.11
C ARG A 233 -3.96 6.06 13.36
N LYS A 234 -5.19 6.16 13.83
CA LYS A 234 -6.06 5.02 14.14
C LYS A 234 -6.85 4.55 12.92
N LEU A 235 -7.16 5.47 12.01
CA LEU A 235 -7.95 5.18 10.81
C LEU A 235 -7.12 5.28 9.52
N GLY A 236 -7.42 4.37 8.59
CA GLY A 236 -6.88 4.38 7.25
C GLY A 236 -7.62 5.35 6.32
N TYR A 237 -7.16 5.45 5.07
CA TYR A 237 -7.81 6.27 4.05
C TYR A 237 -9.29 5.93 3.87
N PHE A 238 -9.63 4.64 3.83
CA PHE A 238 -11.01 4.15 3.70
C PHE A 238 -11.75 4.07 5.05
N GLU A 239 -11.28 4.79 6.06
CA GLU A 239 -11.90 4.87 7.40
C GLU A 239 -12.00 3.51 8.11
N ARG A 240 -11.17 2.53 7.71
CA ARG A 240 -10.98 1.27 8.43
C ARG A 240 -10.03 1.50 9.61
N HIS A 241 -10.33 0.89 10.75
CA HIS A 241 -9.39 0.80 11.87
C HIS A 241 -8.11 0.09 11.43
N LEU A 242 -6.96 0.65 11.81
CA LEU A 242 -5.61 0.16 11.53
C LEU A 242 -5.06 -0.56 12.77
N VAL A 243 -5.13 -1.89 12.80
CA VAL A 243 -4.96 -2.63 14.05
C VAL A 243 -4.04 -3.84 13.94
N HIS A 244 -3.40 -4.15 15.06
CA HIS A 244 -2.86 -5.47 15.37
C HIS A 244 -3.94 -6.31 16.05
N VAL A 245 -4.00 -7.59 15.68
CA VAL A 245 -4.93 -8.56 16.26
C VAL A 245 -4.15 -9.50 17.16
N LEU A 246 -4.52 -9.50 18.44
CA LEU A 246 -3.92 -10.33 19.47
C LEU A 246 -4.93 -11.37 19.92
N VAL A 247 -4.50 -12.64 19.93
CA VAL A 247 -5.32 -13.80 20.30
C VAL A 247 -4.66 -14.52 21.45
N GLU A 248 -5.43 -14.78 22.51
CA GLU A 248 -4.98 -15.55 23.65
C GLU A 248 -5.07 -17.05 23.33
N ARG A 249 -3.97 -17.76 23.59
CA ARG A 249 -3.81 -19.21 23.42
C ARG A 249 -3.18 -19.80 24.68
N ASP A 250 -3.18 -21.14 24.76
CA ASP A 250 -2.58 -21.88 25.88
C ASP A 250 -1.12 -21.47 26.17
N HIS A 251 -0.37 -21.06 25.15
CA HIS A 251 1.02 -20.64 25.25
C HIS A 251 1.22 -19.12 25.31
N GLY A 252 0.15 -18.37 25.60
CA GLY A 252 0.16 -16.92 25.72
C GLY A 252 -0.44 -16.20 24.52
N LEU A 253 -0.15 -14.90 24.44
CA LEU A 253 -0.75 -14.01 23.46
C LEU A 253 0.00 -14.05 22.12
N ILE A 254 -0.72 -14.34 21.04
CA ILE A 254 -0.18 -14.40 19.67
C ILE A 254 -0.67 -13.18 18.88
N ASN A 255 0.26 -12.46 18.24
CA ASN A 255 -0.07 -11.44 17.25
C ASN A 255 -0.24 -12.06 15.87
N TYR A 256 -1.49 -12.14 15.41
CA TYR A 256 -1.84 -12.72 14.11
C TYR A 256 -1.12 -12.00 12.95
N ASN A 257 -0.97 -10.67 13.01
CA ASN A 257 -0.31 -9.93 11.94
C ASN A 257 1.14 -10.40 11.78
N VAL A 258 1.86 -10.62 12.88
CA VAL A 258 3.23 -11.16 12.87
C VAL A 258 3.22 -12.64 12.44
N GLU A 259 2.23 -13.41 12.87
CA GLU A 259 2.05 -14.82 12.48
C GLU A 259 1.92 -15.01 10.97
N VAL A 260 1.07 -14.22 10.31
CA VAL A 260 0.90 -14.26 8.85
C VAL A 260 2.23 -14.07 8.13
N VAL A 261 3.11 -13.20 8.65
CA VAL A 261 4.46 -13.00 8.09
C VAL A 261 5.35 -14.20 8.37
N ARG A 262 5.33 -14.74 9.59
CA ARG A 262 6.14 -15.90 10.00
C ARG A 262 5.81 -17.17 9.21
N GLN A 263 4.54 -17.33 8.85
CA GLN A 263 4.05 -18.43 8.00
C GLN A 263 4.27 -18.17 6.51
N GLY A 264 4.79 -17.00 6.12
CA GLY A 264 5.13 -16.68 4.73
C GLY A 264 3.91 -16.36 3.86
N TYR A 265 2.77 -15.97 4.42
CA TYR A 265 1.60 -15.55 3.63
C TYR A 265 1.60 -14.05 3.27
N SER A 266 2.50 -13.27 3.89
CA SER A 266 2.73 -11.88 3.54
C SER A 266 4.18 -11.48 3.84
N PRO A 267 4.81 -10.59 3.06
CA PRO A 267 6.02 -9.91 3.52
C PRO A 267 5.68 -8.92 4.64
N TYR A 268 6.70 -8.43 5.33
CA TYR A 268 6.50 -7.31 6.23
C TYR A 268 6.23 -6.01 5.46
N PHE A 269 4.96 -5.61 5.44
CA PHE A 269 4.44 -4.51 4.64
C PHE A 269 4.63 -3.15 5.31
N LYS A 270 5.62 -2.38 4.82
CA LYS A 270 6.01 -1.06 5.37
C LYS A 270 5.64 0.15 4.50
N LYS A 271 4.80 -0.04 3.46
CA LYS A 271 4.44 1.02 2.50
C LYS A 271 3.87 2.28 3.16
N TYR A 272 3.21 2.14 4.31
CA TYR A 272 2.61 3.26 5.05
C TYR A 272 3.35 3.63 6.33
N GLY A 273 4.64 3.26 6.42
CA GLY A 273 5.49 3.35 7.60
C GLY A 273 5.71 1.98 8.25
N ARG A 274 6.87 1.81 8.87
CA ARG A 274 7.12 0.68 9.77
C ARG A 274 6.24 0.76 11.02
N SER A 275 5.90 -0.40 11.56
CA SER A 275 5.20 -0.51 12.84
C SER A 275 6.04 0.10 13.96
N ALA A 276 5.48 0.99 14.77
CA ALA A 276 6.18 1.58 15.90
C ALA A 276 6.43 0.56 17.03
N ARG A 277 5.56 -0.45 17.13
CA ARG A 277 5.50 -1.36 18.28
C ARG A 277 6.06 -2.75 18.01
N TYR A 278 5.87 -3.25 16.80
CA TYR A 278 6.17 -4.64 16.44
C TYR A 278 7.22 -4.75 15.32
N HIS A 279 7.97 -3.68 15.00
CA HIS A 279 8.98 -3.67 13.94
C HIS A 279 9.95 -4.86 14.02
N GLY A 280 10.55 -5.08 15.19
CA GLY A 280 11.50 -6.17 15.40
C GLY A 280 10.87 -7.55 15.23
N ALA A 281 9.64 -7.74 15.72
CA ALA A 281 8.91 -8.99 15.61
C ALA A 281 8.58 -9.33 14.14
N PHE A 282 8.16 -8.34 13.35
CA PHE A 282 7.94 -8.54 11.91
C PHE A 282 9.23 -8.86 11.15
N LEU A 283 10.35 -8.20 11.47
CA LEU A 283 11.64 -8.49 10.85
C LEU A 283 12.11 -9.92 11.16
N ALA A 284 11.99 -10.35 12.42
CA ALA A 284 12.32 -11.70 12.84
C ALA A 284 11.43 -12.74 12.14
N ALA A 285 10.11 -12.50 12.10
CA ALA A 285 9.15 -13.37 11.43
C ALA A 285 9.43 -13.50 9.92
N GLU A 286 9.71 -12.40 9.22
CA GLU A 286 10.02 -12.44 7.79
C GLU A 286 11.35 -13.17 7.53
N ALA A 287 12.37 -12.93 8.36
CA ALA A 287 13.65 -13.62 8.25
C ALA A 287 13.49 -15.14 8.46
N GLU A 288 12.71 -15.55 9.46
CA GLU A 288 12.39 -16.96 9.71
C GLU A 288 11.65 -17.59 8.53
N ALA A 289 10.61 -16.93 8.02
CA ALA A 289 9.82 -17.41 6.89
C ALA A 289 10.67 -17.60 5.63
N ARG A 290 11.62 -16.70 5.37
CA ARG A 290 12.59 -16.81 4.28
C ARG A 290 13.57 -17.96 4.50
N ALA A 291 14.17 -18.05 5.69
CA ALA A 291 15.13 -19.11 6.01
C ALA A 291 14.52 -20.51 5.93
N ARG A 292 13.24 -20.65 6.30
CA ARG A 292 12.48 -21.90 6.24
C ARG A 292 11.77 -22.11 4.89
N GLY A 293 11.92 -21.19 3.92
CA GLY A 293 11.27 -21.29 2.61
C GLY A 293 9.76 -21.46 2.70
N ARG A 294 9.06 -20.66 3.52
CA ARG A 294 7.61 -20.77 3.73
C ARG A 294 6.81 -19.92 2.75
N GLY A 295 5.64 -20.42 2.33
CA GLY A 295 4.64 -19.66 1.58
C GLY A 295 5.22 -18.95 0.35
N ILE A 296 5.14 -17.62 0.32
CA ILE A 296 5.68 -16.78 -0.77
C ILE A 296 7.19 -16.86 -0.93
N TRP A 297 7.91 -17.39 0.06
CA TRP A 297 9.37 -17.52 0.06
C TRP A 297 9.85 -18.92 -0.37
N ALA A 298 8.94 -19.88 -0.54
CA ALA A 298 9.33 -21.22 -0.99
C ALA A 298 9.75 -21.22 -2.47
N ASP A 299 10.63 -22.16 -2.83
CA ASP A 299 11.07 -22.40 -4.19
C ASP A 299 11.05 -23.92 -4.51
N PRO A 300 10.09 -24.41 -5.33
CA PRO A 300 8.97 -23.64 -5.87
C PRO A 300 7.93 -23.26 -4.79
N PRO A 301 7.14 -22.19 -4.99
CA PRO A 301 6.06 -21.85 -4.07
C PRO A 301 4.95 -22.93 -4.08
N PRO A 302 4.28 -23.18 -2.95
CA PRO A 302 3.18 -24.17 -2.88
C PRO A 302 1.95 -23.74 -3.70
N PHE A 303 1.82 -22.43 -3.96
CA PHE A 303 0.76 -21.84 -4.76
C PHE A 303 1.31 -20.73 -5.65
N HIS A 304 0.69 -20.49 -6.80
CA HIS A 304 1.00 -19.34 -7.63
C HIS A 304 0.83 -18.03 -6.84
N ARG A 305 1.82 -17.15 -6.99
CA ARG A 305 2.03 -15.92 -6.21
C ARG A 305 2.48 -14.77 -7.10
N TYR A 306 2.60 -13.57 -6.55
CA TYR A 306 3.23 -12.46 -7.26
C TYR A 306 4.69 -12.80 -7.62
N PRO A 307 5.11 -12.57 -8.88
CA PRO A 307 6.47 -12.88 -9.33
C PRO A 307 7.49 -11.80 -8.93
N ASP A 308 7.04 -10.65 -8.46
CA ASP A 308 7.80 -9.40 -8.42
C ASP A 308 8.07 -8.87 -6.99
N TYR A 309 8.14 -9.76 -5.99
CA TYR A 309 8.35 -9.37 -4.59
C TYR A 309 9.60 -8.52 -4.35
N VAL A 310 10.70 -8.77 -5.08
CA VAL A 310 11.93 -7.97 -4.97
C VAL A 310 11.64 -6.49 -5.26
N ALA A 311 10.93 -6.19 -6.36
CA ALA A 311 10.57 -4.82 -6.74
C ALA A 311 9.56 -4.20 -5.75
N ARG A 312 8.54 -4.97 -5.34
CA ARG A 312 7.54 -4.52 -4.35
C ARG A 312 8.18 -4.12 -3.02
N ILE A 313 9.09 -4.95 -2.50
CA ILE A 313 9.76 -4.71 -1.21
C ILE A 313 10.68 -3.50 -1.29
N ALA A 314 11.42 -3.34 -2.39
CA ALA A 314 12.24 -2.15 -2.61
C ALA A 314 11.39 -0.87 -2.55
N TRP A 315 10.29 -0.83 -3.30
CA TRP A 315 9.35 0.30 -3.27
C TRP A 315 8.75 0.56 -1.88
N TRP A 316 8.37 -0.49 -1.15
CA TRP A 316 7.80 -0.34 0.20
C TRP A 316 8.84 0.17 1.20
N ASN A 317 10.10 -0.22 1.07
CA ASN A 317 11.19 0.29 1.90
C ASN A 317 11.46 1.77 1.60
N GLU A 318 11.45 2.18 0.33
CA GLU A 318 11.58 3.60 -0.03
C GLU A 318 10.46 4.46 0.58
N ARG A 319 9.22 3.95 0.57
CA ARG A 319 8.08 4.59 1.23
C ARG A 319 8.26 4.68 2.74
N ASP A 320 8.71 3.62 3.40
CA ASP A 320 9.05 3.63 4.84
C ASP A 320 10.12 4.70 5.16
N HIS A 321 11.16 4.80 4.33
CA HIS A 321 12.21 5.81 4.50
C HIS A 321 11.65 7.23 4.36
N ALA A 322 10.66 7.45 3.48
CA ALA A 322 9.97 8.74 3.38
C ALA A 322 9.18 9.07 4.66
N PHE A 323 8.47 8.10 5.26
CA PHE A 323 7.77 8.31 6.53
C PHE A 323 8.72 8.60 7.70
N GLN A 324 9.89 7.96 7.74
CA GLN A 324 10.91 8.29 8.74
C GLN A 324 11.50 9.70 8.56
N ARG A 325 11.65 10.18 7.31
CA ARG A 325 12.03 11.57 7.06
C ARG A 325 10.93 12.53 7.52
N LEU A 326 9.66 12.24 7.20
CA LEU A 326 8.53 13.02 7.70
C LEU A 326 8.48 13.08 9.23
N THR A 327 8.73 11.97 9.91
CA THR A 327 8.75 11.93 11.38
C THR A 327 9.81 12.86 11.96
N ARG A 328 11.04 12.82 11.40
CA ARG A 328 12.12 13.73 11.79
C ARG A 328 11.81 15.19 11.46
N LEU A 329 11.25 15.45 10.28
CA LEU A 329 10.82 16.80 9.90
C LEU A 329 9.74 17.34 10.84
N LYS A 330 8.79 16.51 11.27
CA LYS A 330 7.75 16.90 12.22
C LYS A 330 8.32 17.28 13.59
N GLN A 331 9.41 16.64 14.02
CA GLN A 331 10.12 17.03 15.25
C GLN A 331 10.77 18.41 15.14
N VAL A 332 11.25 18.79 13.95
CA VAL A 332 11.91 20.09 13.70
C VAL A 332 10.90 21.20 13.43
N MET A 333 9.93 20.96 12.55
CA MET A 333 8.94 21.95 12.10
C MET A 333 7.77 22.09 13.07
N GLY A 334 7.58 21.12 13.97
CA GLY A 334 6.50 21.12 14.95
C GLY A 334 5.13 21.30 14.31
N SER A 335 4.39 22.32 14.76
CA SER A 335 3.03 22.59 14.30
C SER A 335 2.92 23.12 12.86
N GLU A 336 4.03 23.51 12.23
CA GLU A 336 4.01 24.00 10.85
C GLU A 336 3.87 22.87 9.82
N LEU A 337 4.23 21.63 10.20
CA LEU A 337 4.07 20.45 9.37
C LEU A 337 2.82 19.66 9.75
N VAL A 338 1.93 19.52 8.78
CA VAL A 338 0.73 18.70 8.84
C VAL A 338 0.94 17.44 7.99
N ILE A 339 0.85 16.26 8.60
CA ILE A 339 0.92 14.99 7.88
C ILE A 339 -0.52 14.52 7.58
N LEU A 340 -0.92 14.57 6.31
CA LEU A 340 -2.25 14.12 5.93
C LEU A 340 -2.42 12.64 6.22
N GLY A 341 -3.49 12.35 6.94
CA GLY A 341 -3.90 10.99 7.24
C GLY A 341 -3.72 10.62 8.71
N GLU A 342 -3.06 11.46 9.52
CA GLU A 342 -3.24 11.45 10.96
C GLU A 342 -4.62 12.05 11.34
N ASP A 343 -5.21 11.54 12.42
CA ASP A 343 -6.62 11.75 12.74
C ASP A 343 -6.94 13.20 13.16
N ALA A 344 -6.04 13.83 13.92
CA ALA A 344 -6.25 15.18 14.45
C ALA A 344 -5.91 16.31 13.44
N GLU A 345 -5.18 15.98 12.38
CA GLU A 345 -4.55 16.96 11.50
C GLU A 345 -5.56 17.75 10.65
N TRP A 346 -6.72 17.15 10.34
CA TRP A 346 -7.75 17.82 9.54
C TRP A 346 -8.39 19.01 10.27
N GLU A 347 -8.80 18.80 11.53
CA GLU A 347 -9.35 19.86 12.36
C GLU A 347 -8.29 20.90 12.72
N ARG A 348 -7.02 20.48 12.85
CA ARG A 348 -5.90 21.40 13.05
C ARG A 348 -5.70 22.30 11.84
N LEU A 349 -5.75 21.76 10.62
CA LEU A 349 -5.66 22.54 9.38
C LEU A 349 -6.77 23.60 9.29
N LYS A 350 -8.01 23.25 9.64
CA LYS A 350 -9.13 24.22 9.62
C LYS A 350 -8.84 25.43 10.50
N LYS A 351 -8.28 25.20 11.70
CA LYS A 351 -7.89 26.26 12.65
C LYS A 351 -6.69 27.09 12.18
N MET A 352 -5.98 26.64 11.15
CA MET A 352 -4.83 27.34 10.56
C MET A 352 -5.19 28.18 9.33
N SER A 353 -6.49 28.41 9.07
CA SER A 353 -6.91 29.27 7.96
C SER A 353 -6.23 30.65 8.00
N GLY A 354 -5.73 31.10 6.84
CA GLY A 354 -4.96 32.33 6.68
C GLY A 354 -3.47 32.22 7.04
N ARG A 355 -3.01 31.07 7.55
CA ARG A 355 -1.60 30.84 7.88
C ARG A 355 -0.90 30.05 6.80
N LYS A 356 0.39 30.34 6.62
CA LYS A 356 1.29 29.51 5.81
C LYS A 356 1.62 28.24 6.61
N VAL A 357 1.41 27.07 6.00
CA VAL A 357 1.72 25.76 6.60
C VAL A 357 2.30 24.84 5.53
N THR A 358 2.99 23.79 5.96
CA THR A 358 3.44 22.70 5.09
C THR A 358 2.57 21.47 5.30
N VAL A 359 2.02 20.93 4.21
CA VAL A 359 1.21 19.71 4.20
C VAL A 359 2.02 18.60 3.53
N ALA A 360 2.18 17.47 4.20
CA ALA A 360 2.76 16.26 3.66
C ALA A 360 1.66 15.27 3.25
N GLY A 361 1.71 14.78 2.02
CA GLY A 361 0.75 13.78 1.54
C GLY A 361 1.05 13.30 0.13
N SER A 362 0.25 12.35 -0.34
CA SER A 362 0.43 11.79 -1.68
C SER A 362 -0.54 12.38 -2.70
N PRO A 363 -0.04 12.90 -3.85
CA PRO A 363 -0.89 13.31 -4.95
C PRO A 363 -1.73 12.14 -5.45
N GLY A 364 -3.04 12.36 -5.45
CA GLY A 364 -4.05 11.47 -5.97
C GLY A 364 -4.59 11.95 -7.32
N GLN A 365 -5.89 11.78 -7.52
CA GLN A 365 -6.57 12.13 -8.76
C GLN A 365 -6.49 13.64 -9.05
N PHE A 366 -6.39 14.00 -10.32
CA PHE A 366 -6.66 15.35 -10.82
C PHE A 366 -8.04 15.41 -11.46
N ARG A 367 -8.76 16.52 -11.26
CA ARG A 367 -10.07 16.77 -11.88
C ARG A 367 -10.14 18.17 -12.45
N GLU A 368 -10.84 18.30 -13.56
CA GLU A 368 -11.17 19.58 -14.18
C GLU A 368 -12.64 19.90 -13.92
N THR A 369 -12.94 21.18 -13.69
CA THR A 369 -14.30 21.68 -13.48
C THR A 369 -14.38 23.07 -14.09
N GLY A 370 -14.87 23.14 -15.33
CA GLY A 370 -14.81 24.36 -16.14
C GLY A 370 -13.36 24.79 -16.35
N THR A 371 -13.04 26.03 -15.98
CA THR A 371 -11.68 26.60 -16.09
C THR A 371 -10.79 26.30 -14.88
N ARG A 372 -11.27 25.53 -13.89
CA ARG A 372 -10.50 25.18 -12.68
C ARG A 372 -10.02 23.74 -12.67
N GLY A 373 -8.76 23.56 -12.29
CA GLY A 373 -8.17 22.27 -11.95
C GLY A 373 -8.19 22.04 -10.43
N ILE A 374 -8.35 20.79 -10.04
CA ILE A 374 -8.30 20.34 -8.64
C ILE A 374 -7.36 19.14 -8.58
N GLN A 375 -6.22 19.32 -7.91
CA GLN A 375 -5.34 18.22 -7.55
C GLN A 375 -5.67 17.78 -6.12
N TYR A 376 -6.08 16.53 -5.95
CA TYR A 376 -6.35 15.94 -4.64
C TYR A 376 -5.06 15.40 -4.02
N ILE A 377 -4.88 15.62 -2.72
CA ILE A 377 -3.84 15.02 -1.88
C ILE A 377 -4.54 14.14 -0.83
N GLY A 378 -4.12 12.88 -0.76
CA GLY A 378 -4.80 11.86 0.03
C GLY A 378 -4.85 12.17 1.53
N HIS A 379 -6.06 12.22 2.12
CA HIS A 379 -6.26 12.32 3.58
C HIS A 379 -7.20 11.22 4.09
N ARG A 380 -8.46 11.25 3.64
CA ARG A 380 -9.52 10.28 3.92
C ARG A 380 -10.42 10.19 2.70
N LYS A 381 -11.04 9.03 2.50
CA LYS A 381 -11.97 8.78 1.38
C LYS A 381 -13.04 9.88 1.38
N ASN A 382 -13.24 10.52 0.23
CA ASN A 382 -14.17 11.64 0.02
C ASN A 382 -13.84 12.93 0.80
N ASN A 383 -12.78 12.93 1.60
CA ASN A 383 -12.33 14.07 2.39
C ASN A 383 -10.85 14.41 2.12
N ASP A 384 -10.45 14.34 0.84
CA ASP A 384 -9.11 14.70 0.41
C ASP A 384 -8.84 16.21 0.52
N PHE A 385 -7.56 16.54 0.74
CA PHE A 385 -7.07 17.91 0.72
C PHE A 385 -6.98 18.38 -0.74
N ALA A 386 -7.50 19.56 -1.03
CA ALA A 386 -7.55 20.07 -2.39
C ALA A 386 -6.47 21.14 -2.63
N ILE A 387 -5.90 21.11 -3.82
CA ILE A 387 -5.10 22.21 -4.38
C ILE A 387 -5.85 22.68 -5.62
N VAL A 388 -6.23 23.96 -5.63
CA VAL A 388 -7.18 24.53 -6.59
C VAL A 388 -6.54 25.70 -7.33
N GLY A 389 -6.73 25.75 -8.64
CA GLY A 389 -6.22 26.83 -9.49
C GLY A 389 -6.80 26.75 -10.91
N PRO A 390 -6.44 27.68 -11.81
CA PRO A 390 -6.74 27.55 -13.24
C PRO A 390 -6.22 26.23 -13.82
N VAL A 391 -6.97 25.58 -14.71
CA VAL A 391 -6.56 24.29 -15.32
C VAL A 391 -5.18 24.39 -15.99
N ASN A 392 -4.96 25.47 -16.74
CA ASN A 392 -3.73 25.67 -17.50
C ASN A 392 -2.49 25.76 -16.60
N ASP A 393 -2.64 26.26 -15.36
CA ASP A 393 -1.52 26.40 -14.43
C ASP A 393 -1.08 25.05 -13.85
N PHE A 394 -1.92 24.02 -13.94
CA PHE A 394 -1.54 22.66 -13.58
C PHE A 394 -0.77 21.94 -14.69
N GLU A 395 -0.81 22.42 -15.93
CA GLU A 395 -0.09 21.80 -17.04
C GLU A 395 1.42 21.89 -16.82
N GLY A 396 2.11 20.74 -16.82
CA GLY A 396 3.55 20.68 -16.50
C GLY A 396 3.92 20.99 -15.05
N HIS A 397 2.96 21.29 -14.17
CA HIS A 397 3.25 21.62 -12.78
C HIS A 397 3.78 20.39 -12.01
N ALA A 398 4.83 20.60 -11.21
CA ALA A 398 5.53 19.53 -10.48
C ALA A 398 4.61 18.66 -9.61
N ILE A 399 3.48 19.20 -9.15
CA ILE A 399 2.49 18.45 -8.37
C ILE A 399 1.93 17.23 -9.11
N ARG A 400 1.85 17.30 -10.44
CA ARG A 400 1.35 16.21 -11.29
C ARG A 400 2.41 15.16 -11.62
N SER A 401 3.69 15.49 -11.42
CA SER A 401 4.83 14.64 -11.75
C SER A 401 5.19 13.61 -10.65
N HIS A 402 4.47 13.61 -9.54
CA HIS A 402 4.78 12.78 -8.36
C HIS A 402 3.61 11.87 -7.92
N PRO A 403 2.90 11.16 -8.82
CA PRO A 403 1.75 10.36 -8.42
C PRO A 403 2.16 9.23 -7.48
N GLY A 404 1.46 9.14 -6.34
CA GLY A 404 1.72 8.14 -5.32
C GLY A 404 2.96 8.38 -4.47
N ASP A 405 3.75 9.43 -4.72
CA ASP A 405 4.85 9.88 -3.87
C ASP A 405 4.38 10.74 -2.71
N ILE A 406 5.13 10.75 -1.60
CA ILE A 406 4.90 11.70 -0.52
C ILE A 406 5.65 12.97 -0.90
N ILE A 407 4.93 14.08 -0.99
CA ILE A 407 5.50 15.41 -1.23
C ILE A 407 5.14 16.35 -0.08
N LEU A 408 5.98 17.36 0.12
CA LEU A 408 5.73 18.48 1.01
C LEU A 408 5.19 19.64 0.16
N ILE A 409 4.04 20.18 0.55
CA ILE A 409 3.42 21.32 -0.12
C ILE A 409 3.26 22.43 0.90
N SER A 410 3.95 23.55 0.70
CA SER A 410 3.83 24.71 1.59
C SER A 410 2.95 25.76 0.95
N GLY A 411 1.90 26.21 1.63
CA GLY A 411 0.95 27.20 1.11
C GLY A 411 0.14 27.87 2.20
N VAL A 412 -0.67 28.86 1.83
CA VAL A 412 -1.59 29.53 2.77
C VAL A 412 -2.90 28.76 2.82
N VAL A 413 -3.29 28.28 4.00
CA VAL A 413 -4.54 27.53 4.15
C VAL A 413 -5.73 28.44 3.90
N SER A 414 -6.57 28.06 2.94
CA SER A 414 -7.89 28.66 2.74
C SER A 414 -8.98 27.63 3.03
N LEU A 415 -10.21 28.10 3.26
CA LEU A 415 -11.37 27.23 3.46
C LEU A 415 -12.33 27.40 2.29
N TYR A 416 -12.78 26.28 1.72
CA TYR A 416 -13.90 26.24 0.79
C TYR A 416 -15.00 25.34 1.36
N ARG A 417 -16.18 25.93 1.63
CA ARG A 417 -17.30 25.23 2.29
C ARG A 417 -16.85 24.51 3.58
N GLY A 418 -15.98 25.17 4.36
CA GLY A 418 -15.43 24.63 5.61
C GLY A 418 -14.33 23.58 5.47
N ARG A 419 -13.89 23.26 4.24
CA ARG A 419 -12.81 22.30 3.98
C ARG A 419 -11.48 23.02 3.70
N PRO A 420 -10.36 22.61 4.32
CA PRO A 420 -9.05 23.18 4.07
C PRO A 420 -8.55 22.83 2.67
N GLN A 421 -7.94 23.82 2.02
CA GLN A 421 -7.34 23.70 0.69
C GLN A 421 -6.19 24.71 0.52
N PHE A 422 -5.36 24.51 -0.51
CA PHE A 422 -4.47 25.55 -1.02
C PHE A 422 -4.93 26.08 -2.37
N MET A 423 -4.56 27.34 -2.63
CA MET A 423 -4.60 27.91 -3.98
C MET A 423 -3.25 27.66 -4.65
N LEU A 424 -3.26 27.20 -5.91
CA LEU A 424 -2.06 26.74 -6.62
C LEU A 424 -0.96 27.82 -6.68
N ASP A 425 -1.33 29.07 -6.92
CA ASP A 425 -0.42 30.23 -6.99
C ASP A 425 0.28 30.54 -5.65
N THR A 426 -0.14 29.92 -4.56
CA THR A 426 0.43 30.12 -3.22
C THR A 426 1.35 29.00 -2.76
N ILE A 427 1.58 27.97 -3.58
CA ILE A 427 2.29 26.76 -3.13
C ILE A 427 3.76 26.67 -3.56
N ALA A 428 4.57 26.03 -2.71
CA ALA A 428 5.89 25.51 -3.04
C ALA A 428 5.94 24.01 -2.75
N ILE A 429 6.61 23.23 -3.61
CA ILE A 429 6.69 21.78 -3.51
C ILE A 429 8.13 21.32 -3.31
N SER A 430 8.34 20.39 -2.38
CA SER A 430 9.61 19.70 -2.20
C SER A 430 9.39 18.22 -1.85
N LYS A 431 10.46 17.42 -1.97
CA LYS A 431 10.46 16.03 -1.48
C LYS A 431 10.88 16.00 0.00
N PRO A 432 10.30 15.10 0.81
CA PRO A 432 10.70 14.90 2.21
C PRO A 432 12.13 14.39 2.37
#